data_AF-A0A937JY25-F1
#
_entry.id   AF-A0A937JY25-F1
#
_cell.length_a   1.000
_cell.length_b   1.000
_cell.length_c   1.000
_cell.angle_alpha   90.00
_cell.angle_beta   90.00
_cell.angle_gamma   90.00
#
_symmetry.space_group_name_H-M   'P 1'
#
loop_
_entity.id
_entity.type
_entity.pdbx_description
1 polymer ?
#
loop_
_entity_poly.entity_id
_entity_poly.type
_entity_poly.pdbx_seq_one_letter_code
_entity_poly.pdbx_strand_id
1 'polypeptide(L)'
;MTESTNPQLPTNTDNLAEVLSYLTTLVNDPDLGLAEIATPLDDPAPSHAPVDDSADETKPVSEPVSHNSWNPQALFALDEVTIVEQKALMLLEHLPGAEVERTRDLIQINYNGTEGIVLFVTPEALELRLPTVEWTAGSYAPKPSSKLWKRLQWNQVWANELPDLLQATLTARRREFRNCRYCHKPFAIEHMFSKTACHSCASLHEGVMF
;
A
#
# COMPACT_ATOMS: atom_id res chain seq x y z
N MET A 1 15.40 36.88 -21.76
CA MET A 1 15.32 35.64 -22.56
C MET A 1 16.38 34.70 -21.98
N THR A 2 16.01 33.91 -20.98
CA THR A 2 16.88 32.91 -20.35
C THR A 2 16.56 31.57 -20.99
N GLU A 3 17.51 30.99 -21.71
CA GLU A 3 17.38 29.65 -22.29
C GLU A 3 17.30 28.62 -21.15
N SER A 4 16.13 28.02 -20.99
CA SER A 4 15.93 26.89 -20.07
C SER A 4 16.50 25.64 -20.73
N THR A 5 17.72 25.26 -20.35
CA THR A 5 18.34 23.98 -20.73
C THR A 5 17.69 22.85 -19.93
N ASN A 6 16.75 22.15 -20.58
CA ASN A 6 16.12 20.95 -20.05
C ASN A 6 17.17 19.81 -20.05
N PRO A 7 17.47 19.15 -18.92
CA PRO A 7 18.50 18.12 -18.86
C PRO A 7 18.11 16.91 -19.73
N GLN A 8 18.95 16.58 -20.71
CA GLN A 8 18.75 15.41 -21.56
C GLN A 8 18.97 14.12 -20.77
N LEU A 9 18.09 13.15 -20.99
CA LEU A 9 18.16 11.82 -20.39
C LEU A 9 19.41 11.08 -20.91
N PRO A 10 20.24 10.48 -20.05
CA PRO A 10 21.43 9.74 -20.49
C PRO A 10 21.03 8.57 -21.39
N THR A 11 21.65 8.45 -22.56
CA THR A 11 21.36 7.42 -23.56
C THR A 11 22.08 6.10 -23.33
N ASN A 12 22.92 6.02 -22.29
CA ASN A 12 23.71 4.84 -21.96
C ASN A 12 23.40 4.38 -20.52
N THR A 13 22.67 3.28 -20.38
CA THR A 13 22.23 2.73 -19.09
C THR A 13 23.29 1.86 -18.41
N ASP A 14 24.41 1.56 -19.09
CA ASP A 14 25.43 0.64 -18.55
C ASP A 14 26.39 1.32 -17.57
N ASN A 15 26.27 2.64 -17.39
CA ASN A 15 27.08 3.41 -16.46
C ASN A 15 26.25 3.78 -15.21
N LEU A 16 26.25 2.89 -14.22
CA LEU A 16 25.60 3.09 -12.92
C LEU A 16 26.00 4.42 -12.24
N ALA A 17 27.21 4.91 -12.46
CA ALA A 17 27.65 6.19 -11.90
C ALA A 17 26.94 7.40 -12.53
N GLU A 18 26.64 7.36 -13.84
CA GLU A 18 25.88 8.41 -14.52
C GLU A 18 24.40 8.38 -14.12
N VAL A 19 23.82 7.19 -13.97
CA VAL A 19 22.41 7.04 -13.52
C VAL A 19 22.24 7.56 -12.08
N LEU A 20 23.16 7.22 -11.18
CA LEU A 20 23.14 7.71 -9.80
C LEU A 20 23.38 9.22 -9.71
N SER A 21 24.27 9.76 -10.55
CA SER A 21 24.49 11.22 -10.64
C SER A 21 23.23 11.95 -11.13
N TYR A 22 22.55 11.43 -12.16
CA TYR A 22 21.29 11.99 -12.67
C TYR A 22 20.17 11.98 -11.61
N LEU A 23 19.99 10.86 -10.89
CA LEU A 23 18.99 10.75 -9.83
C LEU A 23 19.29 11.68 -8.64
N THR A 24 20.56 11.86 -8.29
CA THR A 24 20.97 12.78 -7.21
C THR A 24 20.70 14.24 -7.60
N THR A 25 20.77 14.57 -8.89
CA THR A 25 20.48 15.93 -9.39
C THR A 25 18.98 16.23 -9.33
N LEU A 26 18.12 15.24 -9.59
CA LEU A 26 16.67 15.37 -9.48
C LEU A 26 16.15 15.53 -8.04
N VAL A 27 16.86 14.95 -7.06
CA VAL A 27 16.46 15.03 -5.64
C VAL A 27 16.87 16.36 -4.99
N ASN A 28 17.85 17.07 -5.56
CA ASN A 28 18.40 18.30 -5.00
C ASN A 28 18.04 19.57 -5.79
N ASP A 29 17.15 19.50 -6.77
CA ASP A 29 16.68 20.67 -7.51
C ASP A 29 15.65 21.45 -6.66
N PRO A 30 15.98 22.65 -6.13
CA PRO A 30 15.08 23.42 -5.27
C PRO A 30 13.89 24.03 -6.02
N ASP A 31 13.88 24.01 -7.37
CA ASP A 31 12.75 24.49 -8.18
C ASP A 31 11.66 23.42 -8.38
N LEU A 32 11.89 22.16 -7.99
CA LEU A 32 10.85 21.13 -7.88
C LEU A 32 10.07 21.32 -6.57
N GLY A 33 9.27 22.39 -6.51
CA GLY A 33 8.53 22.85 -5.35
C GLY A 33 7.99 21.76 -4.42
N LEU A 34 8.77 21.44 -3.39
CA LEU A 34 8.27 20.81 -2.18
C LEU A 34 7.53 21.90 -1.40
N ALA A 35 6.21 21.90 -1.54
CA ALA A 35 5.33 22.80 -0.82
C ALA A 35 5.66 22.80 0.68
N GLU A 36 5.74 24.01 1.23
CA GLU A 36 5.92 24.30 2.65
C GLU A 36 4.99 23.42 3.50
N ILE A 37 5.59 22.70 4.44
CA ILE A 37 4.87 21.98 5.48
C ILE A 37 4.24 23.04 6.39
N ALA A 38 2.95 23.29 6.17
CA ALA A 38 2.16 24.18 7.01
C ALA A 38 2.22 23.71 8.47
N THR A 39 2.57 24.63 9.37
CA THR A 39 2.43 24.47 10.81
C THR A 39 0.97 24.26 11.19
N PRO A 40 0.67 23.44 12.22
CA PRO A 40 -0.70 23.21 12.65
C PRO A 40 -1.27 24.49 13.29
N LEU A 41 -2.44 24.92 12.81
CA LEU A 41 -3.28 25.88 13.53
C LEU A 41 -3.90 25.17 14.74
N ASP A 42 -3.84 25.83 15.90
CA ASP A 42 -4.57 25.47 17.10
C ASP A 42 -6.08 25.62 16.85
N ASP A 43 -6.78 24.50 16.64
CA ASP A 43 -8.24 24.46 16.62
C ASP A 43 -8.78 24.51 18.07
N PRO A 44 -9.74 25.40 18.39
CA PRO A 44 -10.39 25.41 19.68
C PRO A 44 -11.32 24.19 19.85
N ALA A 45 -11.27 23.60 21.04
CA ALA A 45 -12.03 22.42 21.43
C ALA A 45 -13.55 22.57 21.20
N PRO A 46 -14.23 21.54 20.65
CA PRO A 46 -15.69 21.53 20.59
C PRO A 46 -16.30 21.33 21.99
N SER A 47 -17.16 22.27 22.38
CA SER A 47 -18.06 22.16 23.52
C SER A 47 -19.13 21.11 23.20
N HIS A 48 -19.03 19.94 23.84
CA HIS A 48 -20.09 18.93 23.81
C HIS A 48 -21.11 19.21 24.92
N ALA A 49 -22.36 19.41 24.52
CA ALA A 49 -23.51 19.32 25.41
C ALA A 49 -23.80 17.84 25.75
N PRO A 50 -24.30 17.52 26.96
CA PRO A 50 -24.64 16.16 27.34
C PRO A 50 -25.89 15.69 26.60
N VAL A 51 -25.78 14.56 25.90
CA VAL A 51 -26.93 13.83 25.35
C VAL A 51 -27.23 12.67 26.29
N ASP A 52 -28.49 12.58 26.70
CA ASP A 52 -29.06 11.62 27.63
C ASP A 52 -29.04 10.21 27.03
N ASP A 53 -28.34 9.29 27.71
CA ASP A 53 -28.22 7.87 27.35
C ASP A 53 -29.39 7.09 27.96
N SER A 54 -30.23 6.50 27.13
CA SER A 54 -31.19 5.49 27.56
C SER A 54 -31.36 4.40 26.49
N ALA A 55 -30.78 3.24 26.84
CA ALA A 55 -31.06 1.90 26.37
C ALA A 55 -30.83 1.59 24.88
N ASP A 56 -29.80 0.79 24.57
CA ASP A 56 -30.03 -0.37 23.71
C ASP A 56 -28.94 -1.45 23.81
N GLU A 57 -29.37 -2.67 23.50
CA GLU A 57 -28.78 -4.00 23.69
C GLU A 57 -27.26 -4.18 23.43
N THR A 58 -26.56 -4.67 24.46
CA THR A 58 -25.22 -5.25 24.36
C THR A 58 -25.24 -6.57 23.59
N LYS A 59 -25.00 -6.51 22.27
CA LYS A 59 -24.60 -7.70 21.49
C LYS A 59 -23.22 -8.19 21.96
N PRO A 60 -22.99 -9.51 22.06
CA PRO A 60 -21.69 -10.06 22.41
C PRO A 60 -20.67 -9.66 21.35
N VAL A 61 -19.70 -8.84 21.75
CA VAL A 61 -18.50 -8.55 20.98
C VAL A 61 -17.76 -9.88 20.84
N SER A 62 -17.85 -10.50 19.65
CA SER A 62 -17.03 -11.64 19.31
C SER A 62 -15.57 -11.23 19.44
N GLU A 63 -14.84 -11.88 20.33
CA GLU A 63 -13.41 -11.66 20.50
C GLU A 63 -12.72 -11.81 19.12
N PRO A 64 -11.84 -10.87 18.73
CA PRO A 64 -11.09 -11.02 17.50
C PRO A 64 -10.32 -12.33 17.59
N VAL A 65 -10.54 -13.22 16.62
CA VAL A 65 -9.80 -14.47 16.50
C VAL A 65 -8.33 -14.12 16.57
N SER A 66 -7.67 -14.54 17.66
CA SER A 66 -6.25 -14.36 17.86
C SER A 66 -5.53 -15.04 16.70
N HIS A 67 -5.05 -14.21 15.77
CA HIS A 67 -4.15 -14.66 14.71
C HIS A 67 -2.91 -15.19 15.42
N ASN A 68 -2.82 -16.52 15.50
CA ASN A 68 -1.70 -17.28 16.06
C ASN A 68 -0.38 -16.55 15.84
N SER A 69 0.39 -16.35 16.91
CA SER A 69 1.75 -15.82 16.84
C SER A 69 2.54 -16.64 15.82
N TRP A 70 2.83 -16.02 14.70
CA TRP A 70 3.21 -16.68 13.47
C TRP A 70 4.71 -17.00 13.50
N ASN A 71 5.10 -18.27 13.34
CA ASN A 71 6.48 -18.65 13.07
C ASN A 71 6.60 -19.08 11.60
N PRO A 72 7.13 -18.22 10.70
CA PRO A 72 7.31 -18.55 9.29
C PRO A 72 8.05 -19.87 9.08
N GLN A 73 9.02 -20.17 9.93
CA GLN A 73 9.85 -21.37 9.81
C GLN A 73 9.06 -22.64 10.12
N ALA A 74 8.05 -22.56 10.99
CA ALA A 74 7.23 -23.72 11.35
C ALA A 74 6.30 -24.16 10.20
N LEU A 75 5.91 -23.24 9.33
CA LEU A 75 5.08 -23.55 8.15
C LEU A 75 5.83 -24.28 7.04
N PHE A 76 7.16 -24.24 7.05
CA PHE A 76 8.03 -24.88 6.07
C PHE A 76 8.77 -26.09 6.65
N ALA A 77 8.40 -26.55 7.84
CA ALA A 77 9.09 -27.63 8.56
C ALA A 77 8.61 -29.05 8.19
N LEU A 78 7.69 -29.18 7.23
CA LEU A 78 7.14 -30.46 6.77
C LEU A 78 7.52 -30.64 5.29
N ASP A 79 8.34 -31.65 5.02
CA ASP A 79 8.94 -31.99 3.71
C ASP A 79 9.95 -30.95 3.15
N GLU A 80 10.78 -31.40 2.20
CA GLU A 80 11.84 -30.58 1.59
C GLU A 80 11.27 -29.24 1.11
N VAL A 81 11.88 -28.13 1.56
CA VAL A 81 11.46 -26.77 1.18
C VAL A 81 11.50 -26.64 -0.34
N THR A 82 10.33 -26.49 -0.97
CA THR A 82 10.25 -26.34 -2.43
C THR A 82 10.84 -24.99 -2.85
N ILE A 83 11.13 -24.87 -4.14
CA ILE A 83 11.66 -23.65 -4.74
C ILE A 83 10.75 -22.44 -4.45
N VAL A 84 9.43 -22.63 -4.38
CA VAL A 84 8.47 -21.55 -4.09
C VAL A 84 8.66 -21.01 -2.67
N GLU A 85 8.90 -21.90 -1.71
CA GLU A 85 9.03 -21.52 -0.30
C GLU A 85 10.37 -20.85 -0.02
N GLN A 86 11.44 -21.29 -0.69
CA GLN A 86 12.73 -20.58 -0.65
C GLN A 86 12.60 -19.14 -1.17
N LYS A 87 11.87 -18.95 -2.28
CA LYS A 87 11.60 -17.62 -2.85
C LYS A 87 10.74 -16.76 -1.94
N ALA A 88 9.74 -17.35 -1.28
CA ALA A 88 8.91 -16.64 -0.30
C ALA A 88 9.73 -16.22 0.92
N LEU A 89 10.60 -17.08 1.44
CA LEU A 89 11.49 -16.76 2.57
C LEU A 89 12.40 -15.56 2.26
N MET A 90 13.00 -15.53 1.06
CA MET A 90 13.79 -14.38 0.60
C MET A 90 12.98 -13.06 0.62
N LEU A 91 11.71 -13.09 0.24
CA LEU A 91 10.85 -11.90 0.30
C LEU A 91 10.53 -11.49 1.75
N LEU A 92 10.33 -12.46 2.63
CA LEU A 92 10.00 -12.21 4.04
C LEU A 92 11.15 -11.58 4.83
N GLU A 93 12.40 -11.79 4.42
CA GLU A 93 13.57 -11.09 4.97
C GLU A 93 13.46 -9.55 4.81
N HIS A 94 12.75 -9.09 3.77
CA HIS A 94 12.54 -7.67 3.49
C HIS A 94 11.20 -7.13 4.02
N LEU A 95 10.30 -7.99 4.47
CA LEU A 95 8.93 -7.64 4.86
C LEU A 95 8.62 -8.14 6.28
N PRO A 96 9.29 -7.61 7.31
CA PRO A 96 9.09 -8.06 8.68
C PRO A 96 7.65 -7.79 9.14
N GLY A 97 7.00 -8.82 9.68
CA GLY A 97 5.61 -8.75 10.12
C GLY A 97 4.57 -8.95 9.02
N ALA A 98 4.99 -9.34 7.81
CA ALA A 98 4.04 -9.74 6.78
C ALA A 98 3.25 -10.99 7.19
N GLU A 99 1.97 -10.99 6.87
CA GLU A 99 1.09 -12.16 6.98
C GLU A 99 1.25 -13.01 5.72
N VAL A 100 1.21 -14.33 5.87
CA VAL A 100 1.38 -15.22 4.72
C VAL A 100 0.29 -16.27 4.73
N GLU A 101 -0.22 -16.54 3.54
CA GLU A 101 -1.19 -17.59 3.28
C GLU A 101 -0.60 -18.53 2.23
N ARG A 102 -0.51 -19.81 2.58
CA ARG A 102 -0.01 -20.86 1.67
C ARG A 102 -1.19 -21.63 1.10
N THR A 103 -1.25 -21.71 -0.22
CA THR A 103 -2.16 -22.59 -0.94
C THR A 103 -1.38 -23.73 -1.59
N ARG A 104 -2.05 -24.55 -2.41
CA ARG A 104 -1.40 -25.60 -3.20
C ARG A 104 -0.45 -25.04 -4.25
N ASP A 105 -0.85 -23.95 -4.92
CA ASP A 105 -0.21 -23.49 -6.15
C ASP A 105 0.54 -22.16 -6.00
N LEU A 106 0.31 -21.43 -4.90
CA LEU A 106 0.96 -20.16 -4.60
C LEU A 106 1.11 -19.89 -3.11
N ILE A 107 2.06 -19.02 -2.78
CA ILE A 107 2.15 -18.35 -1.49
C ILE A 107 1.77 -16.88 -1.67
N GLN A 108 0.81 -16.43 -0.88
CA GLN A 108 0.41 -15.03 -0.80
C GLN A 108 1.06 -14.40 0.43
N ILE A 109 1.70 -13.24 0.25
CA ILE A 109 2.29 -12.43 1.32
C ILE A 109 1.56 -11.10 1.36
N ASN A 110 0.90 -10.79 2.47
CA ASN A 110 0.23 -9.51 2.73
C ASN A 110 1.09 -8.69 3.69
N TYR A 111 1.45 -7.48 3.27
CA TYR A 111 2.28 -6.58 4.09
C TYR A 111 1.56 -5.25 4.28
N ASN A 112 1.44 -4.79 5.53
CA ASN A 112 0.84 -3.50 5.93
C ASN A 112 -0.58 -3.23 5.40
N GLY A 113 -1.42 -4.25 5.27
CA GLY A 113 -2.86 -4.09 4.99
C GLY A 113 -3.17 -3.24 3.76
N THR A 114 -4.05 -2.25 3.91
CA THR A 114 -4.52 -1.38 2.80
C THR A 114 -3.47 -0.38 2.29
N GLU A 115 -2.48 -0.04 3.11
CA GLU A 115 -1.41 0.92 2.79
C GLU A 115 -0.16 0.25 2.20
N GLY A 116 -0.07 -1.08 2.29
CA GLY A 116 1.08 -1.82 1.82
C GLY A 116 0.88 -2.53 0.49
N ILE A 117 1.30 -3.80 0.43
CA ILE A 117 1.39 -4.56 -0.82
C ILE A 117 0.95 -6.01 -0.60
N VAL A 118 0.49 -6.64 -1.69
CA VAL A 118 0.22 -8.07 -1.74
C VAL A 118 1.16 -8.70 -2.76
N LEU A 119 1.86 -9.77 -2.39
CA LEU A 119 2.75 -10.51 -3.27
C LEU A 119 2.19 -11.91 -3.50
N PHE A 120 2.12 -12.35 -4.75
CA PHE A 120 1.91 -13.77 -5.07
C PHE A 120 3.21 -14.38 -5.56
N VAL A 121 3.63 -15.44 -4.87
CA VAL A 121 4.82 -16.22 -5.18
C VAL A 121 4.36 -17.54 -5.78
N THR A 122 4.62 -17.70 -7.07
CA THR A 122 4.36 -18.94 -7.83
C THR A 122 5.69 -19.59 -8.22
N PRO A 123 5.72 -20.85 -8.69
CA PRO A 123 6.95 -21.44 -9.21
C PRO A 123 7.59 -20.62 -10.35
N GLU A 124 6.76 -20.03 -11.21
CA GLU A 124 7.19 -19.34 -12.44
C GLU A 124 7.46 -17.85 -12.24
N ALA A 125 6.63 -17.17 -11.45
CA ALA A 125 6.65 -15.71 -11.35
C ALA A 125 6.43 -15.16 -9.94
N LEU A 126 6.89 -13.93 -9.75
CA LEU A 126 6.52 -13.02 -8.68
C LEU A 126 5.48 -12.02 -9.21
N GLU A 127 4.30 -11.98 -8.61
CA GLU A 127 3.32 -10.92 -8.85
C GLU A 127 3.31 -9.93 -7.69
N LEU A 128 3.48 -8.65 -8.02
CA LEU A 128 3.36 -7.54 -7.11
C LEU A 128 2.00 -6.88 -7.36
N ARG A 129 1.19 -6.79 -6.31
CA ARG A 129 -0.20 -6.34 -6.39
C ARG A 129 -0.45 -5.25 -5.35
N LEU A 130 -1.32 -4.31 -5.71
CA LEU A 130 -1.78 -3.25 -4.81
C LEU A 130 -3.08 -3.69 -4.15
N PRO A 131 -3.20 -3.61 -2.81
CA PRO A 131 -4.45 -3.84 -2.11
C PRO A 131 -5.54 -2.94 -2.68
N THR A 132 -6.74 -3.48 -2.86
CA THR A 132 -7.89 -2.70 -3.30
C THR A 132 -9.17 -3.26 -2.70
N VAL A 133 -10.29 -2.60 -2.99
CA VAL A 133 -11.61 -3.05 -2.58
C VAL A 133 -12.48 -3.15 -3.83
N GLU A 134 -13.08 -4.31 -4.02
CA GLU A 134 -14.05 -4.51 -5.09
C GLU A 134 -15.47 -4.34 -4.57
N TRP A 135 -16.19 -3.45 -5.25
CA TRP A 135 -17.63 -3.29 -5.12
C TRP A 135 -18.28 -4.19 -6.17
N THR A 136 -18.59 -5.43 -5.81
CA THR A 136 -19.44 -6.27 -6.67
C THR A 136 -20.80 -5.59 -6.76
N ALA A 137 -21.27 -5.28 -7.98
CA ALA A 137 -22.43 -4.41 -8.26
C ALA A 137 -23.81 -4.96 -7.80
N GLY A 138 -23.93 -5.39 -6.55
CA GLY A 138 -25.14 -5.94 -5.92
C GLY A 138 -25.13 -5.75 -4.40
N SER A 139 -25.99 -6.47 -3.68
CA SER A 139 -26.24 -6.33 -2.24
C SER A 139 -25.08 -6.74 -1.30
N TYR A 140 -23.87 -6.94 -1.81
CA TYR A 140 -22.75 -7.43 -1.02
C TYR A 140 -21.87 -6.29 -0.52
N ALA A 141 -21.41 -6.44 0.72
CA ALA A 141 -20.45 -5.54 1.34
C ALA A 141 -19.15 -5.47 0.51
N PRO A 142 -18.41 -4.35 0.56
CA PRO A 142 -17.11 -4.22 -0.07
C PRO A 142 -16.20 -5.40 0.29
N LYS A 143 -15.58 -6.03 -0.71
CA LYS A 143 -14.69 -7.17 -0.50
C LYS A 143 -13.24 -6.76 -0.73
N PRO A 144 -12.32 -7.06 0.21
CA PRO A 144 -10.90 -6.92 -0.04
C PRO A 144 -10.48 -7.70 -1.29
N SER A 145 -9.72 -7.04 -2.16
CA SER A 145 -9.17 -7.59 -3.39
C SER A 145 -7.74 -7.05 -3.60
N SER A 146 -7.12 -7.37 -4.73
CA SER A 146 -5.85 -6.78 -5.14
C SER A 146 -5.76 -6.59 -6.65
N LYS A 147 -5.20 -5.46 -7.07
CA LYS A 147 -4.94 -5.13 -8.48
C LYS A 147 -3.51 -5.47 -8.84
N LEU A 148 -3.29 -6.18 -9.95
CA LEU A 148 -1.95 -6.44 -10.46
C LEU A 148 -1.23 -5.13 -10.79
N TRP A 149 -0.03 -4.93 -10.23
CA TRP A 149 0.84 -3.80 -10.57
C TRP A 149 1.95 -4.23 -11.53
N LYS A 150 2.64 -5.32 -11.20
CA LYS A 150 3.75 -5.84 -12.00
C LYS A 150 3.85 -7.36 -11.83
N ARG A 151 4.18 -8.06 -12.90
CA ARG A 151 4.52 -9.48 -12.88
C ARG A 151 5.92 -9.67 -13.46
N LEU A 152 6.74 -10.44 -12.76
CA LEU A 152 8.12 -10.73 -13.13
C LEU A 152 8.33 -12.24 -13.13
N GLN A 153 8.97 -12.76 -14.17
CA GLN A 153 9.47 -14.14 -14.15
C GLN A 153 10.66 -14.22 -13.20
N TRP A 154 10.84 -15.33 -12.49
CA TRP A 154 11.91 -15.41 -11.48
C TRP A 154 13.32 -15.24 -12.03
N ASN A 155 13.55 -15.59 -13.30
CA ASN A 155 14.83 -15.35 -13.97
C ASN A 155 15.11 -13.85 -14.25
N GLN A 156 14.13 -12.97 -14.01
CA GLN A 156 14.24 -11.51 -14.12
C GLN A 156 14.30 -10.82 -12.74
N VAL A 157 14.15 -11.58 -11.65
CA VAL A 157 14.20 -11.05 -10.29
C VAL A 157 15.59 -11.29 -9.73
N TRP A 158 16.44 -10.27 -9.80
CA TRP A 158 17.75 -10.32 -9.17
C TRP A 158 17.65 -9.95 -7.69
N ALA A 159 18.32 -10.73 -6.83
CA ALA A 159 18.22 -10.59 -5.38
C ALA A 159 18.62 -9.19 -4.87
N ASN A 160 19.59 -8.54 -5.53
CA ASN A 160 20.04 -7.19 -5.18
C ASN A 160 19.06 -6.08 -5.59
N GLU A 161 18.18 -6.31 -6.56
CA GLU A 161 17.17 -5.34 -7.00
C GLU A 161 15.82 -5.50 -6.28
N LEU A 162 15.67 -6.58 -5.50
CA LEU A 162 14.43 -6.90 -4.82
C LEU A 162 13.99 -5.81 -3.84
N PRO A 163 14.86 -5.23 -2.98
CA PRO A 163 14.46 -4.14 -2.09
C PRO A 163 13.90 -2.93 -2.83
N ASP A 164 14.54 -2.54 -3.94
CA ASP A 164 14.12 -1.40 -4.76
C ASP A 164 12.77 -1.66 -5.43
N LEU A 165 12.55 -2.90 -5.89
CA LEU A 165 11.28 -3.32 -6.46
C LEU A 165 10.13 -3.28 -5.44
N LEU A 166 10.38 -3.78 -4.22
CA LEU A 166 9.40 -3.73 -3.13
C LEU A 166 9.10 -2.29 -2.73
N GLN A 167 10.14 -1.46 -2.59
CA GLN A 167 10.01 -0.04 -2.27
C GLN A 167 9.27 0.74 -3.36
N ALA A 168 9.53 0.44 -4.64
CA ALA A 168 8.82 1.03 -5.76
C ALA A 168 7.32 0.68 -5.75
N THR A 169 6.99 -0.56 -5.38
CA THR A 169 5.58 -1.01 -5.25
C THR A 169 4.87 -0.27 -4.11
N LEU A 170 5.51 -0.16 -2.94
CA LEU A 170 4.99 0.60 -1.79
C LEU A 170 4.80 2.09 -2.14
N THR A 171 5.78 2.70 -2.80
CA THR A 171 5.67 4.08 -3.26
C THR A 171 4.54 4.25 -4.29
N ALA A 172 4.35 3.28 -5.20
CA ALA A 172 3.23 3.28 -6.12
C ALA A 172 1.90 3.24 -5.36
N ARG A 173 1.76 2.40 -4.33
CA ARG A 173 0.57 2.36 -3.48
C ARG A 173 0.30 3.70 -2.80
N ARG A 174 1.30 4.29 -2.13
CA ARG A 174 1.16 5.59 -1.43
C ARG A 174 0.71 6.71 -2.38
N ARG A 175 1.14 6.68 -3.64
CA ARG A 175 0.73 7.66 -4.67
C ARG A 175 -0.74 7.52 -5.09
N GLU A 176 -1.43 6.44 -4.77
CA GLU A 176 -2.88 6.32 -4.99
C GLU A 176 -3.67 7.06 -3.90
N PHE A 177 -3.08 7.41 -2.75
CA PHE A 177 -3.81 8.06 -1.67
C PHE A 177 -4.09 9.53 -1.97
N ARG A 178 -5.26 10.02 -1.53
CA ARG A 178 -5.69 11.42 -1.63
C ARG A 178 -6.20 11.88 -0.27
N ASN A 179 -5.95 13.14 0.06
CA ASN A 179 -6.46 13.73 1.29
C ASN A 179 -7.91 14.18 1.09
N CYS A 180 -8.78 13.81 2.03
CA CYS A 180 -10.14 14.33 2.06
C CYS A 180 -10.12 15.82 2.44
N ARG A 181 -10.87 16.66 1.71
CA ARG A 181 -10.97 18.12 1.97
C ARG A 181 -11.62 18.47 3.30
N TYR A 182 -12.35 17.54 3.91
CA TYR A 182 -13.11 17.76 5.14
C TYR A 182 -12.39 17.24 6.39
N CYS A 183 -11.91 15.99 6.38
CA CYS A 183 -11.23 15.41 7.54
C CYS A 183 -9.71 15.38 7.42
N HIS A 184 -9.15 15.81 6.27
CA HIS A 184 -7.72 15.89 5.98
C HIS A 184 -6.93 14.58 6.08
N LYS A 185 -7.59 13.45 6.32
CA LYS A 185 -6.97 12.13 6.36
C LYS A 185 -6.72 11.60 4.94
N PRO A 186 -5.65 10.81 4.74
CA PRO A 186 -5.38 10.15 3.47
C PRO A 186 -6.29 8.92 3.28
N PHE A 187 -6.83 8.75 2.08
CA PHE A 187 -7.62 7.57 1.69
C PHE A 187 -7.18 7.07 0.32
N ALA A 188 -7.20 5.76 0.13
CA ALA A 188 -7.05 5.16 -1.19
C ALA A 188 -8.25 5.55 -2.09
N ILE A 189 -8.05 5.55 -3.40
CA ILE A 189 -9.04 6.03 -4.38
C ILE A 189 -10.36 5.26 -4.26
N GLU A 190 -10.31 3.96 -4.00
CA GLU A 190 -11.47 3.08 -3.80
C GLU A 190 -12.30 3.41 -2.55
N HIS A 191 -11.77 4.22 -1.62
CA HIS A 191 -12.46 4.73 -0.44
C HIS A 191 -12.87 6.21 -0.58
N MET A 192 -12.62 6.80 -1.75
CA MET A 192 -13.00 8.17 -2.09
C MET A 192 -14.31 8.17 -2.87
N PHE A 193 -15.27 9.01 -2.47
CA PHE A 193 -16.49 9.24 -3.26
C PHE A 193 -16.19 10.12 -4.48
N SER A 194 -15.44 11.20 -4.26
CA SER A 194 -15.02 12.15 -5.29
C SER A 194 -13.51 12.38 -5.22
N LYS A 195 -12.95 13.18 -6.12
CA LYS A 195 -11.51 13.51 -6.09
C LYS A 195 -11.05 14.17 -4.78
N THR A 196 -11.98 14.72 -4.00
CA THR A 196 -11.67 15.54 -2.81
C THR A 196 -12.44 15.14 -1.57
N ALA A 197 -13.39 14.20 -1.60
CA ALA A 197 -14.16 13.79 -0.43
C ALA A 197 -14.22 12.27 -0.27
N CYS A 198 -13.91 11.77 0.94
CA CYS A 198 -14.13 10.36 1.28
C CYS A 198 -15.62 10.07 1.42
N HIS A 199 -16.01 8.78 1.38
CA HIS A 199 -17.42 8.37 1.48
C HIS A 199 -18.12 8.93 2.72
N SER A 200 -17.51 8.81 3.90
CA SER A 200 -18.12 9.28 5.16
C SER A 200 -18.38 10.79 5.17
N CYS A 201 -17.41 11.59 4.72
CA CYS A 201 -17.55 13.05 4.67
C CYS A 201 -18.50 13.50 3.55
N ALA A 202 -18.56 12.78 2.42
CA ALA A 202 -19.52 13.07 1.36
C ALA A 202 -20.96 12.89 1.84
N SER A 203 -21.25 11.84 2.63
CA SER A 203 -22.58 11.69 3.23
C SER A 203 -22.91 12.81 4.20
N LEU A 204 -21.95 13.24 5.03
CA LEU A 204 -22.18 14.27 6.04
C LEU A 204 -22.31 15.68 5.46
N HIS A 205 -21.48 16.03 4.47
CA HIS A 205 -21.36 17.41 3.99
C HIS A 205 -21.92 17.65 2.58
N GLU A 206 -22.04 16.62 1.75
CA GLU A 206 -22.51 16.73 0.36
C GLU A 206 -23.90 16.10 0.15
N GLY A 207 -24.49 15.48 1.18
CA GLY A 207 -25.83 14.89 1.13
C GLY A 207 -25.91 13.61 0.31
N VAL A 208 -24.80 12.90 0.11
CA VAL A 208 -24.73 11.66 -0.67
C VAL A 208 -25.12 10.45 0.19
N MET A 209 -26.09 9.66 -0.26
CA MET A 209 -26.45 8.39 0.37
C MET A 209 -26.03 7.21 -0.51
N PHE A 210 -25.47 6.17 0.10
CA PHE A 210 -24.96 4.95 -0.54
C PHE A 210 -25.89 3.76 -0.30
#